data_AF-A0A949MHR4-F1
#
_entry.id   AF-A0A949MHR4-F1
#
_cell.length_a   1.000
_cell.length_b   1.000
_cell.length_c   1.000
_cell.angle_alpha   90.00
_cell.angle_beta   90.00
_cell.angle_gamma   90.00
#
_symmetry.space_group_name_H-M   'P 1'
#
loop_
_entity.id
_entity.type
_entity.pdbx_description
1 polymer ?
#
loop_
_entity_poly.entity_id
_entity_poly.type
_entity_poly.pdbx_seq_one_letter_code
_entity_poly.pdbx_strand_id
1 'polypeptide(L)'
;MKTSDLAEETFSAITANKVRSGLTMLGIIIGIASVIAMIAIGQGAQSSVQASIQSIGANLILVTPGAQRGFGTASVSAGRGSAQSLTQADSDAIAADVGGVAAVAPELSRRYQVVAKGTNTNTQVTGTTPDYLQVRNVQIDQGSFFAQSQLQSLAKVAVLGPATR
;
A
#
# COMPACT_ATOMS: atom_id res chain seq x y z
N MET A 1 -23.37 -59.06 16.17
CA MET A 1 -24.13 -57.83 15.88
C MET A 1 -23.32 -57.06 14.85
N LYS A 2 -23.84 -56.91 13.63
CA LYS A 2 -23.10 -56.24 12.55
C LYS A 2 -23.26 -54.73 12.73
N THR A 3 -22.23 -53.97 12.43
CA THR A 3 -22.24 -52.50 12.50
C THR A 3 -23.32 -51.88 11.61
N SER A 4 -23.78 -52.61 10.58
CA SER A 4 -24.94 -52.27 9.75
C SER A 4 -26.23 -52.14 10.55
N ASP A 5 -26.48 -53.07 11.48
CA ASP A 5 -27.76 -53.18 12.17
C ASP A 5 -27.90 -52.03 13.19
N LEU A 6 -26.79 -51.63 13.83
CA LEU A 6 -26.73 -50.49 14.74
C LEU A 6 -26.98 -49.16 14.03
N ALA A 7 -26.47 -48.99 12.80
CA ALA A 7 -26.70 -47.78 12.02
C ALA A 7 -28.18 -47.66 11.60
N GLU A 8 -28.79 -48.78 11.20
CA GLU A 8 -30.20 -48.83 10.81
C GLU A 8 -31.13 -48.56 12.00
N GLU A 9 -30.84 -49.14 13.16
CA GLU A 9 -31.58 -48.91 14.40
C GLU A 9 -31.49 -47.45 14.87
N THR A 10 -30.28 -46.86 14.82
CA THR A 10 -30.05 -45.45 15.20
C THR A 10 -30.73 -44.49 14.23
N PHE A 11 -30.71 -44.79 12.92
CA PHE A 11 -31.38 -43.98 11.91
C PHE A 11 -32.91 -44.00 12.08
N SER A 12 -33.48 -45.17 12.37
CA SER A 12 -34.89 -45.31 12.72
C SER A 12 -35.26 -44.50 13.97
N ALA A 13 -34.43 -44.56 15.02
CA ALA A 13 -34.63 -43.81 16.27
C ALA A 13 -34.57 -42.29 16.08
N ILE A 14 -33.65 -41.78 15.25
CA ILE A 14 -33.55 -40.35 14.90
C ILE A 14 -34.79 -39.90 14.12
N THR A 15 -35.27 -40.74 13.20
CA THR A 15 -36.44 -40.45 12.35
C THR A 15 -37.76 -40.53 13.12
N ALA A 16 -37.82 -41.30 14.21
CA ALA A 16 -38.97 -41.34 15.12
C ALA A 16 -39.14 -40.03 15.91
N ASN A 17 -38.03 -39.35 16.26
CA ASN A 17 -38.02 -38.10 17.04
C ASN A 17 -37.56 -36.89 16.21
N LYS A 18 -38.17 -36.67 15.04
CA LYS A 18 -37.75 -35.65 14.05
C LYS A 18 -37.54 -34.25 14.62
N VAL A 19 -38.44 -33.78 15.49
CA VAL A 19 -38.38 -32.43 16.08
C VAL A 19 -37.18 -32.29 17.02
N ARG A 20 -36.96 -33.26 17.91
CA ARG A 20 -35.86 -33.23 18.89
C ARG A 20 -34.50 -33.37 18.19
N SER A 21 -34.39 -34.32 17.27
CA SER A 21 -33.17 -34.53 16.48
C SER A 21 -32.87 -33.32 15.59
N GLY A 22 -33.90 -32.72 14.96
CA GLY A 22 -33.74 -31.52 14.15
C GLY A 22 -33.27 -30.31 14.95
N LEU A 23 -33.88 -30.05 16.11
CA LEU A 23 -33.54 -28.88 16.93
C LEU A 23 -32.13 -28.97 17.54
N THR A 24 -31.69 -30.17 17.92
CA THR A 24 -30.32 -30.41 18.43
C THR A 24 -29.27 -30.26 17.33
N MET A 25 -29.52 -30.81 16.14
CA MET A 25 -28.63 -30.61 14.99
C MET A 25 -28.55 -29.14 14.59
N LEU A 26 -29.68 -28.43 14.58
CA LEU A 26 -29.73 -27.02 14.22
C LEU A 26 -28.94 -26.14 15.20
N GLY A 27 -28.98 -26.45 16.50
CA GLY A 27 -28.14 -25.78 17.50
C GLY A 27 -26.64 -25.95 17.24
N ILE A 28 -26.21 -27.17 16.90
CA ILE A 28 -24.81 -27.46 16.58
C ILE A 28 -24.38 -26.74 15.29
N ILE A 29 -25.21 -26.77 14.25
CA ILE A 29 -24.92 -26.11 12.96
C ILE A 29 -24.75 -24.61 13.15
N ILE A 30 -25.68 -23.94 13.84
CA ILE A 30 -25.61 -22.50 14.09
C ILE A 30 -24.40 -22.18 14.98
N GLY A 31 -24.14 -22.99 16.01
CA GLY A 31 -22.99 -22.81 16.89
C GLY A 31 -21.67 -22.83 16.13
N ILE A 32 -21.41 -23.89 15.35
CA ILE A 32 -20.18 -24.03 14.57
C ILE A 32 -20.10 -22.96 13.48
N ALA A 33 -21.20 -22.69 12.77
CA ALA A 33 -21.23 -21.67 11.71
C ALA A 33 -20.89 -20.28 12.24
N SER A 34 -21.42 -19.90 13.42
CA SER A 34 -21.14 -18.59 14.04
C SER A 34 -19.67 -18.43 14.42
N VAL A 35 -19.04 -19.49 14.94
CA VAL A 35 -17.61 -19.47 15.32
C VAL A 35 -16.73 -19.39 14.07
N ILE A 36 -17.02 -20.19 13.03
CA ILE A 36 -16.26 -20.14 11.77
C ILE A 36 -16.40 -18.76 11.12
N ALA A 37 -17.62 -18.20 11.07
CA ALA A 37 -17.87 -16.88 10.50
C ALA A 37 -17.09 -15.80 11.25
N MET A 38 -17.10 -15.81 12.59
CA MET A 38 -16.36 -14.85 13.40
C MET A 38 -14.85 -14.94 13.16
N ILE A 39 -14.29 -16.15 13.09
CA ILE A 39 -12.86 -16.35 12.82
C ILE A 39 -12.50 -15.86 11.42
N ALA A 40 -13.30 -16.19 10.41
CA ALA A 40 -13.07 -15.76 9.03
C ALA A 40 -13.11 -14.22 8.90
N ILE A 41 -14.08 -13.57 9.55
CA ILE A 41 -14.17 -12.10 9.59
C ILE A 41 -12.95 -11.51 10.31
N GLY A 42 -12.57 -12.06 11.47
CA GLY A 42 -11.42 -11.58 12.24
C GLY A 42 -10.11 -11.67 11.46
N GLN A 43 -9.84 -12.83 10.86
CA GLN A 43 -8.65 -13.05 10.03
C GLN A 43 -8.67 -12.19 8.75
N GLY A 44 -9.82 -12.07 8.09
CA GLY A 44 -9.97 -11.23 6.90
C GLY A 44 -9.73 -9.74 7.21
N ALA A 45 -10.30 -9.24 8.30
CA ALA A 45 -10.08 -7.87 8.76
C ALA A 45 -8.61 -7.63 9.10
N GLN A 46 -7.97 -8.55 9.84
CA GLN A 46 -6.55 -8.45 10.17
C GLN A 46 -5.68 -8.42 8.91
N SER A 47 -5.94 -9.31 7.94
CA SER A 47 -5.21 -9.34 6.67
C SER A 47 -5.42 -8.07 5.85
N SER A 48 -6.63 -7.51 5.83
CA SER A 48 -6.94 -6.26 5.11
C SER A 48 -6.23 -5.06 5.72
N VAL A 49 -6.21 -4.97 7.05
CA VAL A 49 -5.47 -3.93 7.78
C VAL A 49 -3.97 -4.08 7.54
N GLN A 50 -3.44 -5.30 7.61
CA GLN A 50 -2.04 -5.55 7.32
C GLN A 50 -1.66 -5.18 5.89
N ALA A 51 -2.46 -5.56 4.89
CA ALA A 51 -2.24 -5.18 3.50
C ALA A 51 -2.28 -3.65 3.30
N SER A 52 -3.22 -2.97 3.96
CA SER A 52 -3.30 -1.50 3.93
C SER A 52 -2.06 -0.86 4.54
N ILE A 53 -1.59 -1.34 5.69
CA ILE A 53 -0.36 -0.86 6.33
C ILE A 53 0.86 -1.13 5.45
N GLN A 54 0.96 -2.33 4.87
CA GLN A 54 2.04 -2.67 3.95
C GLN A 54 2.02 -1.79 2.69
N SER A 55 0.83 -1.46 2.17
CA SER A 55 0.67 -0.58 1.00
C SER A 55 1.09 0.86 1.24
N ILE A 56 1.04 1.33 2.49
CA ILE A 56 1.56 2.64 2.89
C ILE A 56 3.10 2.65 2.90
N GLY A 57 3.74 1.47 2.85
CA GLY A 57 5.18 1.32 2.93
C GLY A 57 5.62 1.18 4.39
N ALA A 58 5.34 0.04 5.00
CA ALA A 58 5.77 -0.27 6.39
C ALA A 58 7.29 -0.18 6.61
N ASN A 59 8.08 -0.08 5.53
CA ASN A 59 9.54 0.05 5.52
C ASN A 59 10.02 1.35 4.84
N LEU A 60 9.19 2.40 4.76
CA LEU A 60 9.54 3.66 4.10
C LEU A 60 10.08 4.68 5.12
N ILE A 61 11.31 5.14 4.90
CA ILE A 61 11.91 6.25 5.65
C ILE A 61 11.90 7.50 4.77
N LEU A 62 11.16 8.53 5.18
CA LEU A 62 11.12 9.81 4.48
C LEU A 62 12.12 10.78 5.11
N VAL A 63 13.13 11.19 4.33
CA VAL A 63 14.11 12.19 4.75
C VAL A 63 13.73 13.52 4.11
N THR A 64 13.24 14.46 4.92
CA THR A 64 12.92 15.82 4.47
C THR A 64 13.95 16.79 5.02
N PRO A 65 14.45 17.76 4.21
CA PRO A 65 15.34 18.76 4.72
C PRO A 65 14.63 19.67 5.71
N GLY A 66 15.41 20.27 6.62
CA GLY A 66 14.89 21.21 7.61
C GLY A 66 14.26 22.47 6.99
N ALA A 67 13.70 23.33 7.83
CA ALA A 67 13.30 24.67 7.41
C ALA A 67 14.56 25.56 7.32
N GLN A 68 14.67 26.32 6.23
CA GLN A 68 15.73 27.31 6.07
C GLN A 68 15.46 28.47 7.04
N ARG A 69 16.11 28.43 8.22
CA ARG A 69 16.12 29.57 9.16
C ARG A 69 17.18 30.54 8.67
N GLY A 70 16.81 31.56 7.90
CA GLY A 70 17.75 32.60 7.53
C GLY A 70 18.19 33.39 8.77
N PHE A 71 19.48 33.64 8.89
CA PHE A 71 20.04 34.49 9.93
C PHE A 71 19.89 35.96 9.49
N GLY A 72 18.90 36.67 10.03
CA GLY A 72 18.69 38.10 9.77
C GLY A 72 17.24 38.56 9.95
N THR A 73 17.07 39.84 10.30
CA THR A 73 15.82 40.53 10.70
C THR A 73 14.73 40.59 9.61
N ALA A 74 14.96 39.96 8.45
CA ALA A 74 14.04 39.90 7.31
C ALA A 74 13.95 38.50 6.68
N SER A 75 14.22 37.43 7.45
CA SER A 75 14.07 36.06 6.93
C SER A 75 12.60 35.63 6.97
N VAL A 76 11.98 35.56 5.80
CA VAL A 76 10.73 34.82 5.59
C VAL A 76 11.03 33.37 5.98
N SER A 77 10.35 32.88 7.03
CA SER A 77 10.38 31.47 7.42
C SER A 77 9.81 30.64 6.28
N ALA A 78 10.67 30.21 5.36
CA ALA A 78 10.28 29.31 4.30
C ALA A 78 9.94 27.97 4.98
N GLY A 79 8.72 27.46 4.76
CA GLY A 79 8.19 26.28 5.43
C GLY A 79 9.11 25.04 5.39
N ARG A 80 8.81 24.02 6.20
CA ARG A 80 9.57 22.75 6.24
C ARG A 80 9.79 22.22 4.80
N GLY A 81 11.03 21.82 4.48
CA GLY A 81 11.41 21.40 3.12
C GLY A 81 12.00 22.49 2.22
N SER A 82 12.20 23.71 2.74
CA SER A 82 12.79 24.84 2.00
C SER A 82 14.32 24.81 1.91
N ALA A 83 15.00 24.16 2.88
CA ALA A 83 16.45 24.08 2.86
C ALA A 83 16.92 23.11 1.77
N GLN A 84 17.82 23.55 0.89
CA GLN A 84 18.47 22.69 -0.11
C GLN A 84 19.73 22.02 0.46
N SER A 85 19.59 21.31 1.58
CA SER A 85 20.72 20.63 2.23
C SER A 85 20.92 19.18 1.79
N LEU A 86 19.93 18.58 1.10
CA LEU A 86 20.02 17.22 0.57
C LEU A 86 20.45 17.27 -0.89
N THR A 87 21.44 16.46 -1.23
CA THR A 87 22.01 16.34 -2.57
C THR A 87 21.79 14.95 -3.15
N GLN A 88 21.95 14.81 -4.47
CA GLN A 88 21.88 13.51 -5.13
C GLN A 88 22.98 12.56 -4.62
N ALA A 89 24.17 13.09 -4.33
CA ALA A 89 25.28 12.30 -3.79
C ALA A 89 24.94 11.66 -2.43
N ASP A 90 24.12 12.33 -1.60
CA ASP A 90 23.65 11.75 -0.34
C ASP A 90 22.76 10.52 -0.59
N SER A 91 21.92 10.55 -1.63
CA SER A 91 21.10 9.39 -1.98
C SER A 91 21.92 8.22 -2.51
N ASP A 92 22.98 8.50 -3.29
CA ASP A 92 23.88 7.49 -3.83
C ASP A 92 24.73 6.86 -2.70
N ALA A 93 25.19 7.67 -1.74
CA ALA A 93 25.93 7.20 -0.57
C ALA A 93 25.04 6.33 0.35
N ILE A 94 23.77 6.71 0.57
CA ILE A 94 22.84 5.88 1.34
C ILE A 94 22.61 4.53 0.67
N ALA A 95 22.48 4.51 -0.66
CA ALA A 95 22.29 3.27 -1.41
C ALA A 95 23.53 2.35 -1.36
N ALA A 96 24.74 2.90 -1.28
CA ALA A 96 25.98 2.14 -1.28
C ALA A 96 26.43 1.69 0.13
N ASP A 97 26.37 2.60 1.12
CA ASP A 97 27.03 2.42 2.41
C ASP A 97 26.09 1.92 3.53
N VAL A 98 24.77 2.10 3.37
CA VAL A 98 23.80 1.72 4.41
C VAL A 98 23.23 0.32 4.14
N GLY A 99 23.66 -0.63 4.96
CA GLY A 99 23.12 -1.99 4.92
C GLY A 99 21.63 -2.06 5.30
N GLY A 100 20.88 -2.90 4.58
CA GLY A 100 19.45 -3.13 4.85
C GLY A 100 18.49 -2.21 4.09
N VAL A 101 18.99 -1.29 3.27
CA VAL A 101 18.17 -0.46 2.38
C VAL A 101 17.98 -1.18 1.05
N ALA A 102 16.73 -1.45 0.69
CA ALA A 102 16.41 -2.16 -0.56
C ALA A 102 16.47 -1.24 -1.79
N ALA A 103 16.02 0.00 -1.65
CA ALA A 103 16.02 1.00 -2.71
C ALA A 103 15.96 2.41 -2.11
N VAL A 104 16.53 3.38 -2.82
CA VAL A 104 16.51 4.81 -2.46
C VAL A 104 15.98 5.58 -3.66
N ALA A 105 14.98 6.42 -3.43
CA ALA A 105 14.41 7.27 -4.48
C ALA A 105 14.45 8.74 -4.02
N PRO A 106 15.38 9.56 -4.54
CA PRO A 106 15.34 10.99 -4.31
C PRO A 106 14.09 11.57 -4.99
N GLU A 107 13.45 12.54 -4.33
CA GLU A 107 12.30 13.23 -4.88
C GLU A 107 12.43 14.75 -4.75
N LEU A 108 12.08 15.46 -5.82
CA LEU A 108 11.95 16.91 -5.83
C LEU A 108 10.54 17.28 -6.29
N SER A 109 9.75 17.84 -5.38
CA SER A 109 8.39 18.29 -5.66
C SER A 109 8.34 19.80 -5.85
N ARG A 110 7.80 20.27 -6.97
CA ARG A 110 7.52 21.68 -7.24
C ARG A 110 6.19 21.84 -7.98
N ARG A 111 5.48 22.93 -7.73
CA ARG A 111 4.27 23.26 -8.50
C ARG A 111 4.66 23.94 -9.80
N TYR A 112 4.15 23.43 -10.91
CA TYR A 112 4.32 24.03 -12.23
C TYR A 112 2.98 24.17 -12.91
N GLN A 113 2.90 25.20 -13.76
CA GLN A 113 1.75 25.40 -14.61
C GLN A 113 1.94 24.61 -15.90
N VAL A 114 1.13 23.54 -16.06
CA VAL A 114 1.22 22.61 -17.19
C VAL A 114 0.14 22.98 -18.19
N VAL A 115 0.55 23.20 -19.44
CA VAL A 115 -0.34 23.57 -20.55
C VAL A 115 -0.33 22.48 -21.59
N ALA A 116 -1.51 22.00 -21.98
CA ALA A 116 -1.68 21.01 -23.03
C ALA A 116 -2.97 21.28 -23.81
N LYS A 117 -2.87 21.32 -25.15
CA LYS A 117 -4.02 21.42 -26.07
C LYS A 117 -5.05 22.52 -25.72
N GLY A 118 -4.59 23.66 -25.22
CA GLY A 118 -5.45 24.80 -24.86
C GLY A 118 -6.00 24.77 -23.43
N THR A 119 -5.77 23.69 -22.66
CA THR A 119 -6.07 23.62 -21.23
C THR A 119 -4.82 23.92 -20.42
N ASN A 120 -5.00 24.55 -19.27
CA ASN A 120 -3.93 24.92 -18.36
C ASN A 120 -4.31 24.54 -16.93
N THR A 121 -3.46 23.71 -16.30
CA THR A 121 -3.66 23.25 -14.94
C THR A 121 -2.39 23.49 -14.12
N ASN A 122 -2.53 24.07 -12.93
CA ASN A 122 -1.43 24.15 -11.97
C ASN A 122 -1.38 22.84 -11.19
N THR A 123 -0.31 22.07 -11.39
CA THR A 123 -0.15 20.75 -10.76
C THR A 123 1.22 20.60 -10.11
N GLN A 124 1.32 19.67 -9.16
CA GLN A 124 2.59 19.31 -8.54
C GLN A 124 3.34 18.33 -9.45
N VAL A 125 4.55 18.72 -9.84
CA VAL A 125 5.48 17.88 -10.59
C VAL A 125 6.52 17.35 -9.62
N THR A 126 6.67 16.03 -9.59
CA THR A 126 7.67 15.34 -8.78
C THR A 126 8.73 14.76 -9.70
N GLY A 127 9.97 15.25 -9.59
CA GLY A 127 11.14 14.63 -10.22
C GLY A 127 11.66 13.51 -9.32
N THR A 128 11.91 12.33 -9.88
CA THR A 128 12.39 11.16 -9.15
C THR A 128 13.15 10.18 -10.04
N THR A 129 13.65 9.09 -9.48
CA THR A 129 14.37 8.01 -10.17
C THR A 129 13.44 6.82 -10.48
N PRO A 130 13.85 5.87 -11.35
CA PRO A 130 13.08 4.65 -11.63
C PRO A 130 12.73 3.84 -10.39
N ASP A 131 13.58 3.89 -9.36
CA ASP A 131 13.42 3.16 -8.09
C ASP A 131 12.21 3.64 -7.28
N TYR A 132 11.63 4.80 -7.62
CA TYR A 132 10.43 5.33 -6.99
C TYR A 132 9.26 4.35 -7.01
N LEU A 133 9.09 3.59 -8.09
CA LEU A 133 8.03 2.57 -8.18
C LEU A 133 8.19 1.50 -7.10
N GLN A 134 9.42 1.06 -6.86
CA GLN A 134 9.72 0.04 -5.87
C GLN A 134 9.58 0.59 -4.45
N VAL A 135 10.11 1.80 -4.21
CA VAL A 135 10.07 2.44 -2.88
C VAL A 135 8.64 2.78 -2.46
N ARG A 136 7.83 3.32 -3.37
CA ARG A 136 6.44 3.74 -3.07
C ARG A 136 5.38 2.68 -3.44
N ASN A 137 5.81 1.51 -3.90
CA ASN A 137 4.94 0.42 -4.34
C ASN A 137 3.83 0.89 -5.31
N VAL A 138 4.18 1.77 -6.24
CA VAL A 138 3.22 2.34 -7.20
C VAL A 138 3.09 1.39 -8.38
N GLN A 139 1.86 1.12 -8.79
CA GLN A 139 1.57 0.33 -9.98
C GLN A 139 1.18 1.24 -11.15
N ILE A 140 1.69 0.92 -12.34
CA ILE A 140 1.37 1.63 -13.57
C ILE A 140 0.14 0.99 -14.20
N ASP A 141 -0.91 1.78 -14.39
CA ASP A 141 -2.14 1.34 -15.06
C ASP A 141 -1.92 1.16 -16.57
N GLN A 142 -1.28 2.13 -17.23
CA GLN A 142 -1.03 2.11 -18.67
C GLN A 142 0.40 2.55 -19.01
N GLY A 143 1.00 1.85 -19.97
CA GLY A 143 2.35 2.14 -20.46
C GLY A 143 3.45 1.58 -19.54
N SER A 144 4.58 2.27 -19.50
CA SER A 144 5.73 1.91 -18.67
C SER A 144 6.27 3.16 -17.96
N PHE A 145 6.91 2.94 -16.81
CA PHE A 145 7.68 4.00 -16.17
C PHE A 145 8.96 4.31 -16.97
N PHE A 146 9.64 5.40 -16.61
CA PHE A 146 10.88 5.77 -17.28
C PHE A 146 12.06 4.91 -16.81
N ALA A 147 12.94 4.55 -17.74
CA ALA A 147 14.08 3.69 -17.52
C ALA A 147 15.33 4.49 -17.09
N GLN A 148 16.33 3.80 -16.53
CA GLN A 148 17.57 4.46 -16.10
C GLN A 148 18.39 5.05 -17.25
N SER A 149 18.32 4.45 -18.45
CA SER A 149 18.91 5.03 -19.67
C SER A 149 18.25 6.35 -20.08
N GLN A 150 16.94 6.48 -19.86
CA GLN A 150 16.19 7.71 -20.12
C GLN A 150 16.53 8.79 -19.10
N LEU A 151 16.79 8.41 -17.84
CA LEU A 151 17.30 9.32 -16.81
C LEU A 151 18.69 9.84 -17.18
N GLN A 152 19.61 8.96 -17.58
CA GLN A 152 20.98 9.34 -17.98
C GLN A 152 21.04 10.22 -19.23
N SER A 153 20.14 9.99 -20.18
CA SER A 153 20.04 10.79 -21.42
C SER A 153 19.21 12.07 -21.27
N LEU A 154 18.71 12.37 -20.06
CA LEU A 154 17.81 13.49 -19.80
C LEU A 154 16.60 13.53 -20.77
N ALA A 155 16.06 12.35 -21.07
CA ALA A 155 14.92 12.21 -21.97
C ALA A 155 13.70 12.95 -21.40
N LYS A 156 12.95 13.63 -22.28
CA LYS A 156 11.74 14.38 -21.91
C LYS A 156 10.54 13.43 -21.79
N VAL A 157 10.53 12.63 -20.74
CA VAL A 157 9.45 11.68 -20.41
C VAL A 157 8.76 12.09 -19.11
N ALA A 158 7.45 11.86 -19.02
CA ALA A 158 6.67 12.17 -17.84
C ALA A 158 5.59 11.11 -17.66
N VAL A 159 5.28 10.80 -16.40
CA VAL A 159 4.20 9.90 -16.01
C VAL A 159 3.09 10.74 -15.38
N LEU A 160 1.85 10.51 -15.82
CA LEU A 160 0.69 11.28 -15.38
C LEU A 160 -0.05 10.53 -14.28
N GLY A 161 -0.38 11.25 -13.22
CA GLY A 161 -1.26 10.74 -12.17
C GLY A 161 -2.73 10.78 -12.59
N PRO A 162 -3.59 9.95 -11.97
CA PRO A 162 -5.01 9.83 -12.34
C PRO A 162 -5.83 11.11 -12.14
N ALA A 163 -5.38 12.02 -11.27
CA ALA A 163 -6.06 13.29 -11.00
C ALA A 163 -5.64 14.44 -11.92
N THR A 164 -4.59 14.26 -12.73
CA THR A 164 -4.11 15.31 -13.65
C THR A 164 -4.87 15.18 -14.97
N ARG A 165 -6.02 15.87 -15.07
CA ARG A 165 -6.84 16.01 -16.29
C ARG A 165 -6.65 17.38 -16.96
#